data_AF-A0AA88RMU0-F1
#
_entry.id   AF-A0AA88RMU0-F1
#
_cell.length_a   1.000
_cell.length_b   1.000
_cell.length_c   1.000
_cell.angle_alpha   90.00
_cell.angle_beta   90.00
_cell.angle_gamma   90.00
#
_symmetry.space_group_name_H-M   'P 1'
#
loop_
_entity.id
_entity.type
_entity.pdbx_description
1 polymer ?
#
loop_
_entity_poly.entity_id
_entity_poly.type
_entity_poly.pdbx_seq_one_letter_code
_entity_poly.pdbx_strand_id
1 'polypeptide(L)'
;MLPFDILVIAQTDLIKYMLSRPVLKGKMGKWVLALIEYHLTYIPQKAVKGQALTDFLANHPSDNTENGIIYVSIAPWRMMFDGSKTSQGAGARIMLISPIGDTHQFAFQIEKDCSNNQAEYEALIIGLEILLDMRVTTVQISGDSQLVIKQLNGEFKCNAPGLEMYFSIASYLLAKFDDKTITHIPRIDNGSANVMAQLASGLKVPDGINEQWEKVSKQFPLIDDRYGQLEMVNPIDTIQDD
;
A
#
# COMPACT_ATOMS: atom_id res chain seq x y z
N MET A 1 19.64 -27.59 6.80
CA MET A 1 18.66 -26.52 7.01
C MET A 1 18.30 -26.55 8.48
N LEU A 2 18.42 -25.41 9.19
CA LEU A 2 17.99 -25.33 10.58
C LEU A 2 16.46 -25.46 10.62
N PRO A 3 15.88 -26.30 11.50
CA PRO A 3 14.44 -26.37 11.67
C PRO A 3 13.97 -25.04 12.26
N PHE A 4 13.20 -24.27 11.49
CA PHE A 4 12.53 -23.09 12.02
C PHE A 4 11.19 -23.52 12.60
N ASP A 5 11.01 -23.31 13.90
CA ASP A 5 9.72 -23.52 14.56
C ASP A 5 8.73 -22.45 14.11
N ILE A 6 7.60 -22.85 13.53
CA ILE A 6 6.55 -21.93 13.11
C ILE A 6 5.45 -21.93 14.17
N LEU A 7 5.23 -20.77 14.77
CA LEU A 7 4.20 -20.58 15.78
C LEU A 7 2.88 -20.15 15.12
N VAL A 8 1.81 -20.93 15.32
CA VAL A 8 0.47 -20.65 14.80
C VAL A 8 -0.39 -20.11 15.93
N ILE A 9 -0.72 -18.82 15.89
CA ILE A 9 -1.55 -18.16 16.89
C ILE A 9 -2.99 -18.06 16.37
N ALA A 10 -3.93 -18.76 17.01
CA ALA A 10 -5.34 -18.70 16.65
C ALA A 10 -6.26 -18.99 17.83
N GLN A 11 -7.53 -18.58 17.75
CA GLN A 11 -8.53 -18.88 18.79
C GLN A 11 -8.83 -20.38 18.95
N THR A 12 -8.64 -21.16 17.89
CA THR A 12 -8.86 -22.61 17.88
C THR A 12 -7.64 -23.31 17.29
N ASP A 13 -7.35 -24.52 17.76
CA ASP A 13 -6.25 -25.34 17.28
C ASP A 13 -6.52 -25.85 15.86
N LEU A 14 -6.11 -25.04 14.87
CA LEU A 14 -6.28 -25.33 13.46
C LEU A 14 -5.47 -26.57 13.06
N ILE A 15 -4.31 -26.81 13.67
CA ILE A 15 -3.45 -27.96 13.37
C ILE A 15 -4.18 -29.25 13.74
N LYS A 16 -4.69 -29.32 14.98
CA LYS A 16 -5.49 -30.45 15.44
C LYS A 16 -6.76 -30.63 14.61
N TYR A 17 -7.44 -29.55 14.23
CA TYR A 17 -8.61 -29.62 13.37
C TYR A 17 -8.29 -30.22 12.00
N MET A 18 -7.20 -29.78 11.34
CA MET A 18 -6.78 -30.31 10.04
C MET A 18 -6.42 -31.79 10.11
N LEU A 19 -5.69 -32.21 11.14
CA LEU A 19 -5.21 -33.58 11.32
C LEU A 19 -6.29 -34.55 11.83
N SER A 20 -7.38 -34.03 12.41
CA SER A 20 -8.51 -34.85 12.89
C SER A 20 -9.41 -35.39 11.77
N ARG A 21 -9.25 -34.90 10.53
CA ARG A 21 -10.07 -35.30 9.39
C ARG A 21 -9.52 -36.60 8.78
N PRO A 22 -10.29 -37.71 8.76
CA PRO A 22 -9.81 -39.02 8.27
C PRO A 22 -9.53 -39.05 6.76
N VAL A 23 -10.00 -38.06 6.01
CA VAL A 23 -9.80 -37.97 4.55
C VAL A 23 -9.44 -36.54 4.15
N LEU A 24 -8.20 -36.36 3.67
CA LEU A 24 -7.70 -35.10 3.13
C LEU A 24 -8.06 -35.00 1.64
N LYS A 25 -9.16 -34.32 1.32
CA LYS A 25 -9.60 -34.05 -0.06
C LYS A 25 -9.75 -32.55 -0.33
N GLY A 26 -9.59 -32.14 -1.58
CA GLY A 26 -9.78 -30.76 -2.03
C GLY A 26 -8.73 -29.79 -1.50
N LYS A 27 -9.13 -28.52 -1.28
CA LYS A 27 -8.22 -27.44 -0.86
C LYS A 27 -7.51 -27.75 0.47
N MET A 28 -8.20 -28.37 1.44
CA MET A 28 -7.61 -28.71 2.74
C MET A 28 -6.47 -29.73 2.63
N GLY A 29 -6.59 -30.74 1.76
CA GLY A 29 -5.52 -31.70 1.56
C GLY A 29 -4.26 -31.07 0.96
N LYS A 30 -4.42 -30.10 0.06
CA LYS A 30 -3.29 -29.33 -0.51
C LYS A 30 -2.59 -28.50 0.56
N TRP A 31 -3.35 -27.82 1.41
CA TRP A 31 -2.79 -27.03 2.52
C TRP A 31 -2.08 -27.92 3.55
N VAL A 32 -2.66 -29.05 3.94
CA VAL A 32 -2.01 -30.00 4.87
C VAL A 32 -0.71 -30.54 4.27
N LEU A 33 -0.71 -30.88 2.98
CA LEU A 33 0.51 -31.35 2.30
C LEU A 33 1.58 -30.26 2.22
N ALA A 34 1.20 -29.01 1.93
CA ALA A 34 2.14 -27.89 1.87
C ALA A 34 2.72 -27.54 3.25
N LEU A 35 1.98 -27.79 4.32
CA LEU A 35 2.34 -27.39 5.67
C LEU A 35 3.06 -28.49 6.47
N ILE A 36 3.08 -29.74 5.98
CA ILE A 36 3.65 -30.89 6.70
C ILE A 36 5.18 -30.83 6.84
N GLU A 37 5.86 -30.10 5.96
CA GLU A 37 7.31 -29.94 5.99
C GLU A 37 7.79 -29.00 7.11
N TYR A 38 6.86 -28.29 7.76
CA TYR A 38 7.16 -27.34 8.83
C TYR A 38 6.82 -27.91 10.21
N HIS A 39 7.65 -27.57 11.19
CA HIS A 39 7.34 -27.84 12.59
C HIS A 39 6.38 -26.77 13.11
N LEU A 40 5.07 -27.05 13.01
CA LEU A 40 4.03 -26.14 13.43
C LEU A 40 3.69 -26.34 14.92
N THR A 41 3.77 -25.27 15.71
CA THR A 41 3.33 -25.26 17.11
C THR A 41 2.13 -24.35 17.27
N TYR A 42 0.99 -24.90 17.68
CA TYR A 42 -0.19 -24.10 17.99
C TYR A 42 -0.01 -23.37 19.33
N ILE A 43 -0.26 -22.07 19.33
CA ILE A 43 -0.37 -21.25 20.52
C ILE A 43 -1.81 -20.74 20.58
N PRO A 44 -2.57 -21.05 21.64
CA PRO A 44 -3.90 -20.48 21.81
C PRO A 44 -3.79 -18.97 21.90
N GLN A 45 -4.51 -18.28 21.02
CA GLN A 45 -4.68 -16.84 21.10
C GLN A 45 -5.43 -16.57 22.40
N LYS A 46 -4.68 -16.22 23.46
CA LYS A 46 -5.28 -15.77 24.71
C LYS A 46 -6.09 -14.53 24.36
N ALA A 47 -7.40 -14.60 24.53
CA ALA A 47 -8.24 -13.42 24.44
C ALA A 47 -7.60 -12.35 25.32
N VAL A 48 -7.27 -11.20 24.74
CA VAL A 48 -6.92 -10.03 25.55
C VAL A 48 -8.18 -9.75 26.33
N LYS A 49 -8.20 -10.11 27.62
CA LYS A 49 -9.29 -9.73 28.51
C LYS A 49 -9.40 -8.21 28.39
N GLY A 50 -10.60 -7.67 28.24
CA GLY A 50 -10.80 -6.21 28.26
C GLY A 50 -10.04 -5.56 29.41
N GLN A 51 -9.93 -6.27 30.54
CA GLN A 51 -9.10 -5.89 31.68
C GLN A 51 -7.61 -5.70 31.36
N ALA A 52 -6.97 -6.60 30.60
CA ALA A 52 -5.56 -6.46 30.24
C ALA A 52 -5.32 -5.28 29.29
N LEU A 53 -6.30 -4.98 28.43
CA LEU A 53 -6.26 -3.77 27.59
C LEU A 53 -6.48 -2.52 28.44
N THR A 54 -7.42 -2.52 29.37
CA THR A 54 -7.63 -1.38 30.29
C THR A 54 -6.45 -1.18 31.24
N ASP A 55 -5.83 -2.25 31.73
CA ASP A 55 -4.64 -2.18 32.58
C ASP A 55 -3.43 -1.66 31.79
N PHE A 56 -3.28 -2.07 30.52
CA PHE A 56 -2.27 -1.52 29.63
C PHE A 56 -2.49 -0.03 29.39
N LEU A 57 -3.72 0.40 29.08
CA LEU A 57 -4.07 1.80 28.86
C LEU A 57 -3.95 2.65 30.15
N ALA A 58 -4.31 2.11 31.31
CA ALA A 58 -4.14 2.77 32.60
C ALA A 58 -2.65 3.00 32.93
N ASN A 59 -1.78 2.08 32.51
CA ASN A 59 -0.33 2.18 32.67
C ASN A 59 0.36 3.02 31.56
N HIS A 60 -0.34 3.32 30.46
CA HIS A 60 0.16 4.11 29.33
C HIS A 60 -0.86 5.20 28.96
N PRO A 61 -1.05 6.22 29.81
CA PRO A 61 -2.02 7.28 29.55
C PRO A 61 -1.67 8.00 28.24
N SER A 62 -2.65 8.05 27.33
CA SER A 62 -2.57 8.82 26.10
C SER A 62 -3.25 10.17 26.31
N ASP A 63 -2.67 11.25 25.76
CA ASP A 63 -3.22 12.62 25.86
C ASP A 63 -4.61 12.78 25.20
N ASN A 64 -5.09 11.76 24.47
CA ASN A 64 -6.34 11.77 23.72
C ASN A 64 -7.58 11.49 24.59
N THR A 65 -7.56 11.90 25.86
CA THR A 65 -8.65 11.62 26.82
C THR A 65 -9.57 12.84 26.96
N GLU A 66 -10.62 12.91 26.14
CA GLU A 66 -11.73 13.82 26.38
C GLU A 66 -12.93 13.06 27.00
N ASN A 67 -13.45 13.55 28.12
CA ASN A 67 -14.67 13.04 28.80
C ASN A 67 -14.67 11.55 29.21
N GLY A 68 -13.50 10.95 29.44
CA GLY A 68 -13.40 9.57 29.95
C GLY A 68 -13.68 8.47 28.91
N ILE A 69 -13.76 8.83 27.62
CA ILE A 69 -13.84 7.89 26.50
C ILE A 69 -12.47 7.84 25.84
N ILE A 70 -11.80 6.68 25.90
CA ILE A 70 -10.55 6.45 25.16
C ILE A 70 -10.92 6.18 23.70
N TYR A 71 -10.69 7.15 22.83
CA TYR A 71 -10.74 6.92 21.39
C TYR A 71 -9.51 6.11 20.99
N VAL A 72 -9.69 4.83 20.71
CA VAL A 72 -8.71 4.04 19.95
C VAL A 72 -8.86 4.46 18.49
N SER A 73 -8.26 5.58 18.11
CA SER A 73 -8.12 5.90 16.70
C SER A 73 -7.03 4.99 16.14
N ILE A 74 -7.40 4.14 15.19
CA ILE A 74 -6.40 3.48 14.36
C ILE A 74 -5.84 4.61 13.49
N ALA A 75 -4.61 5.04 13.79
CA ALA A 75 -3.92 6.01 12.95
C ALA A 75 -3.98 5.52 11.49
N PRO A 76 -4.23 6.40 10.51
CA PRO A 76 -4.28 5.98 9.12
C PRO A 76 -2.92 5.44 8.67
N TRP A 77 -2.93 4.57 7.66
CA TRP A 77 -1.72 4.32 6.90
C TRP A 77 -1.28 5.62 6.23
N ARG A 78 0.03 5.86 6.14
CA ARG A 78 0.56 6.97 5.35
C ARG A 78 1.29 6.44 4.13
N MET A 79 1.01 7.01 2.97
CA MET A 79 1.66 6.68 1.72
C MET A 79 2.33 7.92 1.13
N MET A 80 3.59 7.78 0.74
CA MET A 80 4.29 8.78 -0.07
C MET A 80 4.64 8.17 -1.42
N PHE A 81 4.32 8.86 -2.51
CA PHE A 81 4.66 8.43 -3.86
C PHE A 81 5.55 9.48 -4.56
N ASP A 82 6.35 9.01 -5.52
CA ASP A 82 7.12 9.86 -6.42
C ASP A 82 7.41 9.10 -7.72
N GLY A 83 7.13 9.74 -8.86
CA GLY A 83 7.42 9.23 -10.18
C GLY A 83 8.48 10.06 -10.88
N SER A 84 9.43 9.40 -11.54
CA SER A 84 10.48 10.06 -12.29
C SER A 84 10.60 9.50 -13.69
N LYS A 85 10.76 10.38 -14.67
CA LYS A 85 11.24 10.00 -16.01
C LYS A 85 12.55 10.71 -16.33
N THR A 86 13.50 9.93 -16.82
CA THR A 86 14.86 10.32 -17.18
C THR A 86 15.14 9.95 -18.64
N SER A 87 16.37 10.13 -19.14
CA SER A 87 16.72 9.66 -20.49
C SER A 87 16.97 8.15 -20.55
N GLN A 88 17.08 7.49 -19.40
CA GLN A 88 17.40 6.07 -19.27
C GLN A 88 16.14 5.22 -19.13
N GLY A 89 15.07 5.80 -18.59
CA GLY A 89 13.75 5.18 -18.45
C GLY A 89 12.85 5.96 -17.50
N ALA A 90 11.87 5.28 -16.94
CA ALA A 90 10.99 5.81 -15.89
C ALA A 90 11.02 4.92 -14.66
N GLY A 91 10.69 5.49 -13.52
CA GLY A 91 10.70 4.80 -12.24
C GLY A 91 9.71 5.40 -11.25
N ALA A 92 9.28 4.58 -10.31
CA ALA A 92 8.38 4.97 -9.23
C ALA A 92 8.99 4.59 -7.88
N ARG A 93 8.69 5.41 -6.88
CA ARG A 93 9.00 5.19 -5.48
C ARG A 93 7.71 5.23 -4.68
N ILE A 94 7.49 4.22 -3.84
CA ILE A 94 6.38 4.16 -2.89
C ILE A 94 6.95 3.93 -1.50
N MET A 95 6.53 4.73 -0.53
CA MET A 95 6.82 4.53 0.89
C MET A 95 5.50 4.39 1.64
N LEU A 96 5.34 3.30 2.38
CA LEU A 96 4.18 3.02 3.21
C LEU A 96 4.61 3.06 4.68
N ILE A 97 3.87 3.78 5.51
CA ILE A 97 4.07 3.83 6.95
C ILE A 97 2.80 3.30 7.61
N SER A 98 2.94 2.23 8.38
CA SER A 98 1.84 1.60 9.10
C SER A 98 1.35 2.48 10.26
N PRO A 99 0.16 2.21 10.80
CA PRO A 99 -0.38 2.92 11.97
C PRO A 99 0.54 2.87 13.20
N ILE A 100 1.38 1.83 13.31
CA ILE A 100 2.32 1.62 14.42
C ILE A 100 3.71 2.20 14.13
N GLY A 101 3.92 2.78 12.94
CA GLY A 101 5.16 3.47 12.57
C GLY A 101 6.13 2.67 11.69
N ASP A 102 5.86 1.39 11.44
CA ASP A 102 6.70 0.57 10.55
C ASP A 102 6.71 1.12 9.13
N THR A 103 7.90 1.25 8.55
CA THR A 103 8.10 1.85 7.23
C THR A 103 8.54 0.79 6.21
N HIS A 104 7.86 0.73 5.08
CA HIS A 104 8.18 -0.13 3.94
C HIS A 104 8.42 0.74 2.70
N GLN A 105 9.53 0.52 2.02
CA GLN A 105 9.92 1.30 0.84
C GLN A 105 10.04 0.40 -0.39
N PHE A 106 9.47 0.85 -1.49
CA PHE A 106 9.45 0.15 -2.77
C PHE A 106 9.94 1.07 -3.87
N ALA A 107 10.66 0.50 -4.82
CA ALA A 107 11.12 1.17 -6.02
C ALA A 107 10.86 0.27 -7.22
N PHE A 108 10.16 0.79 -8.23
CA PHE A 108 9.76 0.05 -9.42
C PHE A 108 10.30 0.74 -10.66
N GLN A 109 10.79 -0.06 -11.60
CA GLN A 109 11.10 0.44 -12.94
C GLN A 109 9.80 0.41 -13.77
N ILE A 110 9.48 1.53 -14.40
CA ILE A 110 8.34 1.70 -15.29
C ILE A 110 8.84 1.71 -16.74
N GLU A 111 7.94 1.50 -17.69
CA GLU A 111 8.24 1.62 -19.11
C GLU A 111 8.82 2.99 -19.50
N LYS A 112 9.70 2.98 -20.49
CA LYS A 112 10.53 4.14 -20.84
C LYS A 112 9.75 5.24 -21.57
N ASP A 113 8.66 4.89 -22.23
CA ASP A 113 7.93 5.78 -23.13
C ASP A 113 6.79 6.53 -22.41
N CYS A 114 7.04 7.00 -21.19
CA CYS A 114 6.09 7.83 -20.45
C CYS A 114 6.64 9.26 -20.25
N SER A 115 5.73 10.19 -19.94
CA SER A 115 6.06 11.53 -19.45
C SER A 115 6.29 11.52 -17.94
N ASN A 116 6.86 12.61 -17.39
CA ASN A 116 6.98 12.76 -15.94
C ASN A 116 5.62 12.64 -15.24
N ASN A 117 4.59 13.31 -15.75
CA ASN A 117 3.26 13.26 -15.14
C ASN A 117 2.65 11.85 -15.17
N GLN A 118 2.90 11.08 -16.23
CA GLN A 118 2.48 9.67 -16.29
C GLN A 118 3.24 8.81 -15.27
N ALA A 119 4.55 9.03 -15.09
CA ALA A 119 5.32 8.34 -14.06
C ALA A 119 4.80 8.63 -12.64
N GLU A 120 4.41 9.87 -12.36
CA GLU A 120 3.81 10.27 -11.08
C GLU A 120 2.47 9.58 -10.84
N TYR A 121 1.60 9.56 -11.85
CA TYR A 121 0.34 8.82 -11.78
C TYR A 121 0.57 7.31 -11.61
N GLU A 122 1.56 6.73 -12.27
CA GLU A 122 1.90 5.31 -12.08
C GLU A 122 2.43 5.00 -10.68
N ALA A 123 3.22 5.89 -10.09
CA ALA A 123 3.69 5.73 -8.73
C ALA A 123 2.52 5.74 -7.73
N LEU A 124 1.56 6.66 -7.90
CA LEU A 124 0.32 6.71 -7.12
C LEU A 124 -0.51 5.44 -7.33
N ILE A 125 -0.85 5.17 -8.59
CA ILE A 125 -1.08 3.87 -9.21
C ILE A 125 -0.87 2.62 -8.35
N ILE A 126 0.38 2.19 -8.44
CA ILE A 126 0.96 1.02 -7.80
C ILE A 126 0.81 1.11 -6.28
N GLY A 127 1.01 2.29 -5.69
CA GLY A 127 0.85 2.48 -4.25
C GLY A 127 -0.59 2.19 -3.77
N LEU A 128 -1.60 2.67 -4.49
CA LEU A 128 -3.01 2.40 -4.19
C LEU A 128 -3.34 0.91 -4.31
N GLU A 129 -2.85 0.25 -5.36
CA GLU A 129 -3.03 -1.20 -5.55
C GLU A 129 -2.44 -2.01 -4.38
N ILE A 130 -1.22 -1.69 -3.97
CA ILE A 130 -0.56 -2.37 -2.83
C ILE A 130 -1.38 -2.19 -1.55
N LEU A 131 -1.85 -0.97 -1.27
CA LEU A 131 -2.67 -0.69 -0.08
C LEU A 131 -4.00 -1.46 -0.10
N LEU A 132 -4.66 -1.55 -1.26
CA LEU A 132 -5.91 -2.30 -1.41
C LEU A 132 -5.68 -3.81 -1.26
N ASP A 133 -4.59 -4.34 -1.79
CA ASP A 133 -4.18 -5.74 -1.60
C ASP A 133 -3.91 -6.05 -0.12
N MET A 134 -3.37 -5.07 0.61
CA MET A 134 -3.18 -5.12 2.07
C MET A 134 -4.47 -4.91 2.88
N ARG A 135 -5.62 -4.69 2.22
CA ARG A 135 -6.93 -4.43 2.84
C ARG A 135 -6.94 -3.18 3.72
N VAL A 136 -6.14 -2.17 3.38
CA VAL A 136 -6.18 -0.86 4.04
C VAL A 136 -7.47 -0.13 3.66
N THR A 137 -8.17 0.39 4.66
CA THR A 137 -9.42 1.16 4.50
C THR A 137 -9.24 2.66 4.72
N THR A 138 -8.23 3.06 5.50
CA THR A 138 -7.97 4.45 5.89
C THR A 138 -6.52 4.85 5.56
N VAL A 139 -6.33 5.85 4.70
CA VAL A 139 -5.00 6.25 4.22
C VAL A 139 -4.83 7.77 4.08
N GLN A 140 -3.66 8.27 4.42
CA GLN A 140 -3.21 9.62 4.07
C GLN A 140 -2.13 9.52 2.99
N ILE A 141 -2.33 10.22 1.88
CA ILE A 141 -1.50 10.13 0.68
C ILE A 141 -0.80 11.46 0.45
N SER A 142 0.50 11.41 0.18
CA SER A 142 1.32 12.57 -0.11
C SER A 142 2.20 12.36 -1.34
N GLY A 143 2.36 13.41 -2.14
CA GLY A 143 3.28 13.46 -3.27
C GLY A 143 3.62 14.91 -3.62
N ASP A 144 4.70 15.13 -4.38
CA ASP A 144 5.15 16.47 -4.79
C ASP A 144 4.61 16.90 -6.17
N SER A 145 3.95 15.99 -6.90
CA SER A 145 3.31 16.30 -8.17
C SER A 145 2.02 17.11 -7.99
N GLN A 146 2.17 18.44 -7.98
CA GLN A 146 1.05 19.37 -7.82
C GLN A 146 -0.06 19.15 -8.87
N LEU A 147 0.29 18.72 -10.08
CA LEU A 147 -0.69 18.42 -11.13
C LEU A 147 -1.56 17.22 -10.75
N VAL A 148 -0.96 16.11 -10.35
CA VAL A 148 -1.68 14.87 -9.97
C VAL A 148 -2.60 15.15 -8.78
N ILE A 149 -2.05 15.77 -7.74
CA ILE A 149 -2.80 16.07 -6.51
C ILE A 149 -4.00 16.98 -6.81
N LYS A 150 -3.81 18.07 -7.57
CA LYS A 150 -4.89 19.01 -7.89
C LYS A 150 -5.95 18.42 -8.82
N GLN A 151 -5.55 17.55 -9.75
CA GLN A 151 -6.53 16.85 -10.59
C GLN A 151 -7.43 15.94 -9.76
N LEU A 152 -6.84 15.12 -8.88
CA LEU A 152 -7.58 14.19 -8.03
C LEU A 152 -8.43 14.87 -6.94
N ASN A 153 -8.03 16.07 -6.50
CA ASN A 153 -8.86 16.93 -5.65
C ASN A 153 -9.96 17.69 -6.41
N GLY A 154 -10.04 17.55 -7.75
CA GLY A 154 -11.01 18.26 -8.58
C GLY A 154 -10.71 19.75 -8.79
N GLU A 155 -9.55 20.24 -8.34
CA GLU A 155 -9.13 21.63 -8.54
C GLU A 155 -8.74 21.88 -10.02
N PHE A 156 -8.11 20.88 -10.65
CA PHE A 156 -7.69 20.93 -12.06
C PHE A 156 -8.44 19.91 -12.90
N LYS A 157 -8.79 20.27 -14.14
CA LYS A 157 -9.35 19.32 -15.11
C LYS A 157 -8.25 18.44 -15.71
N CYS A 158 -8.57 17.18 -15.99
CA CYS A 158 -7.72 16.29 -16.77
C CYS A 158 -8.24 16.21 -18.21
N ASN A 159 -7.68 17.03 -19.10
CA ASN A 159 -8.07 17.07 -20.53
C ASN A 159 -6.94 16.60 -21.45
N ALA A 160 -5.86 16.05 -20.88
CA ALA A 160 -4.71 15.59 -21.65
C ALA A 160 -4.99 14.14 -22.10
N PRO A 161 -5.05 13.85 -23.41
CA PRO A 161 -5.44 12.52 -23.90
C PRO A 161 -4.61 11.36 -23.35
N GLY A 162 -3.38 11.60 -22.91
CA GLY A 162 -2.50 10.59 -22.30
C GLY A 162 -2.58 10.48 -20.77
N LEU A 163 -3.42 11.27 -20.10
CA LEU A 163 -3.61 11.27 -18.64
C LEU A 163 -5.04 10.95 -18.20
N GLU A 164 -6.02 10.99 -19.11
CA GLU A 164 -7.43 10.71 -18.78
C GLU A 164 -7.60 9.32 -18.17
N MET A 165 -7.00 8.29 -18.77
CA MET A 165 -7.07 6.92 -18.24
C MET A 165 -6.43 6.82 -16.85
N TYR A 166 -5.27 7.43 -16.65
CA TYR A 166 -4.59 7.51 -15.36
C TYR A 166 -5.46 8.16 -14.29
N PHE A 167 -6.06 9.31 -14.61
CA PHE A 167 -6.95 10.01 -13.72
C PHE A 167 -8.16 9.17 -13.33
N SER A 168 -8.80 8.51 -14.30
CA SER A 168 -9.97 7.66 -14.06
C SER A 168 -9.65 6.44 -13.19
N ILE A 169 -8.53 5.75 -13.43
CA ILE A 169 -8.11 4.61 -12.60
C ILE A 169 -7.74 5.06 -11.20
N ALA A 170 -6.94 6.12 -11.05
CA ALA A 170 -6.58 6.64 -9.73
C ALA A 170 -7.83 7.04 -8.94
N SER A 171 -8.78 7.73 -9.57
CA SER A 171 -10.06 8.11 -8.96
C SER A 171 -10.88 6.89 -8.54
N TYR A 172 -10.95 5.86 -9.40
CA TYR A 172 -11.63 4.60 -9.11
C TYR A 172 -11.01 3.85 -7.91
N LEU A 173 -9.67 3.78 -7.85
CA LEU A 173 -8.98 3.14 -6.73
C LEU A 173 -9.14 3.94 -5.43
N LEU A 174 -9.03 5.27 -5.49
CA LEU A 174 -9.24 6.15 -4.34
C LEU A 174 -10.66 6.03 -3.76
N ALA A 175 -11.67 5.81 -4.61
CA ALA A 175 -13.05 5.62 -4.18
C ALA A 175 -13.28 4.34 -3.35
N LYS A 176 -12.34 3.39 -3.37
CA LYS A 176 -12.43 2.13 -2.59
C LYS A 176 -11.97 2.27 -1.14
N PHE A 177 -11.38 3.39 -0.75
CA PHE A 177 -11.00 3.67 0.63
C PHE A 177 -12.16 4.36 1.36
N ASP A 178 -12.46 3.88 2.57
CA ASP A 178 -13.51 4.44 3.42
C ASP A 178 -13.16 5.88 3.82
N ASP A 179 -11.90 6.10 4.21
CA ASP A 179 -11.36 7.41 4.52
C ASP A 179 -10.00 7.61 3.84
N LYS A 180 -9.85 8.75 3.18
CA LYS A 180 -8.67 9.08 2.39
C LYS A 180 -8.44 10.56 2.35
N THR A 181 -7.19 10.96 2.50
CA THR A 181 -6.72 12.31 2.19
C THR A 181 -5.60 12.23 1.16
N ILE A 182 -5.56 13.21 0.25
CA ILE A 182 -4.48 13.35 -0.72
C ILE A 182 -3.95 14.79 -0.65
N THR A 183 -2.66 14.92 -0.39
CA THR A 183 -2.04 16.19 -0.02
C THR A 183 -0.74 16.40 -0.80
N HIS A 184 -0.51 17.65 -1.19
CA HIS A 184 0.75 18.02 -1.81
C HIS A 184 1.79 18.31 -0.74
N ILE A 185 2.99 17.75 -0.92
CA ILE A 185 4.18 18.09 -0.14
C ILE A 185 5.21 18.82 -1.02
N PRO A 186 5.89 19.86 -0.51
CA PRO A 186 6.96 20.51 -1.26
C PRO A 186 8.03 19.51 -1.72
N ARG A 187 8.54 19.68 -2.94
CA ARG A 187 9.58 18.81 -3.51
C ARG A 187 10.85 18.70 -2.65
N ILE A 188 11.19 19.76 -1.91
CA ILE A 188 12.32 19.74 -0.96
C ILE A 188 12.12 18.72 0.17
N ASP A 189 10.86 18.49 0.57
CA ASP A 189 10.50 17.54 1.62
C ASP A 189 10.33 16.11 1.07
N ASN A 190 10.22 15.95 -0.26
CA ASN A 190 10.16 14.65 -0.95
C ASN A 190 11.49 14.24 -1.62
N GLY A 191 12.61 14.91 -1.31
CA GLY A 191 13.87 14.73 -2.04
C GLY A 191 14.40 13.29 -2.08
N SER A 192 14.28 12.54 -0.97
CA SER A 192 14.66 11.12 -0.91
C SER A 192 13.83 10.25 -1.86
N ALA A 193 12.54 10.56 -2.02
CA ALA A 193 11.65 9.86 -2.93
C ALA A 193 12.08 10.04 -4.39
N ASN A 194 12.33 11.29 -4.78
CA ASN A 194 12.77 11.65 -6.13
C ASN A 194 14.12 11.04 -6.48
N VAL A 195 15.07 10.98 -5.54
CA VAL A 195 16.33 10.25 -5.76
C VAL A 195 16.03 8.78 -6.06
N MET A 196 15.21 8.12 -5.25
CA MET A 196 14.91 6.71 -5.46
C MET A 196 14.14 6.42 -6.75
N ALA A 197 13.17 7.24 -7.13
CA ALA A 197 12.48 7.11 -8.41
C ALA A 197 13.45 7.29 -9.59
N GLN A 198 14.40 8.23 -9.50
CA GLN A 198 15.47 8.40 -10.47
C GLN A 198 16.38 7.17 -10.56
N LEU A 199 16.76 6.57 -9.44
CA LEU A 199 17.54 5.31 -9.43
C LEU A 199 16.77 4.17 -10.09
N ALA A 200 15.47 4.06 -9.81
CA ALA A 200 14.60 3.06 -10.42
C ALA A 200 14.47 3.26 -11.94
N SER A 201 14.48 4.51 -12.42
CA SER A 201 14.52 4.84 -13.84
C SER A 201 15.84 4.54 -14.55
N GLY A 202 16.87 4.14 -13.78
CA GLY A 202 18.18 3.76 -14.31
C GLY A 202 19.25 4.85 -14.28
N LEU A 203 19.02 5.98 -13.60
CA LEU A 203 20.10 6.92 -13.31
C LEU A 203 21.07 6.31 -12.31
N LYS A 204 22.37 6.51 -12.54
CA LYS A 204 23.41 6.13 -11.57
C LYS A 204 23.44 7.15 -10.44
N VAL A 205 23.48 6.65 -9.20
CA VAL A 205 23.65 7.48 -8.00
C VAL A 205 24.95 8.30 -8.13
N PRO A 206 24.96 9.60 -7.79
CA PRO A 206 26.20 10.30 -7.48
C PRO A 206 26.91 9.61 -6.29
N ASP A 207 28.24 9.52 -6.30
CA ASP A 207 28.99 8.88 -5.21
C ASP A 207 28.64 9.52 -3.85
N GLY A 208 28.16 8.71 -2.89
CA GLY A 208 27.95 9.14 -1.49
C GLY A 208 26.63 8.76 -0.80
N ILE A 209 25.62 8.24 -1.52
CA ILE A 209 24.36 7.79 -0.89
C ILE A 209 24.48 6.31 -0.56
N ASN A 210 24.71 6.02 0.72
CA ASN A 210 24.84 4.66 1.25
C ASN A 210 23.58 4.32 2.04
N GLU A 211 22.52 3.91 1.35
CA GLU A 211 21.29 3.46 1.98
C GLU A 211 20.94 2.04 1.49
N GLN A 212 20.62 1.18 2.45
CA GLN A 212 20.44 -0.25 2.26
C GLN A 212 19.01 -0.50 1.80
N TRP A 213 18.81 -0.57 0.48
CA TRP A 213 17.50 -0.78 -0.12
C TRP A 213 17.34 -2.19 -0.67
N GLU A 214 16.20 -2.82 -0.40
CA GLU A 214 15.82 -4.01 -1.14
C GLU A 214 15.28 -3.60 -2.52
N LYS A 215 16.13 -3.72 -3.54
CA LYS A 215 15.74 -3.49 -4.92
C LYS A 215 14.81 -4.61 -5.39
N VAL A 216 13.51 -4.45 -5.19
CA VAL A 216 12.51 -5.29 -5.85
C VAL A 216 12.44 -4.87 -7.32
N SER A 217 13.34 -5.43 -8.14
CA SER A 217 13.37 -5.20 -9.59
C SER A 217 12.26 -6.02 -10.25
N LYS A 218 10.99 -5.68 -9.97
CA LYS A 218 9.86 -6.17 -10.74
C LYS A 218 9.41 -5.07 -11.68
N GLN A 219 9.32 -5.42 -12.95
CA GLN A 219 8.66 -4.58 -13.94
C GLN A 219 7.17 -4.66 -13.65
N PHE A 220 6.54 -3.52 -13.43
CA PHE A 220 5.09 -3.44 -13.30
C PHE A 220 4.49 -3.25 -14.70
N PRO A 221 3.52 -4.09 -15.13
CA PRO A 221 2.89 -3.93 -16.43
C PRO A 221 2.13 -2.60 -16.52
N LEU A 222 2.00 -2.06 -17.74
CA LEU A 222 1.34 -0.78 -17.99
C LEU A 222 -0.10 -0.76 -17.47
N ILE A 223 -0.60 0.45 -17.21
CA ILE A 223 -2.04 0.64 -17.01
C ILE A 223 -2.89 0.03 -18.14
N ASP A 224 -2.50 0.20 -19.41
CA ASP A 224 -3.26 -0.35 -20.54
C ASP A 224 -3.38 -1.88 -20.45
N ASP A 225 -2.31 -2.56 -20.05
CA ASP A 225 -2.29 -4.02 -19.87
C ASP A 225 -3.09 -4.46 -18.62
N ARG A 226 -3.11 -3.64 -17.57
CA ARG A 226 -3.82 -3.93 -16.32
C ARG A 226 -5.32 -3.63 -16.40
N TYR A 227 -5.72 -2.61 -17.16
CA TYR A 227 -7.06 -2.02 -17.11
C TYR A 227 -7.73 -1.83 -18.47
N GLY A 228 -7.12 -2.24 -19.60
CA GLY A 228 -7.62 -2.01 -20.97
C GLY A 228 -9.00 -2.61 -21.33
N GLN A 229 -9.70 -3.24 -20.38
CA GLN A 229 -11.06 -3.76 -20.53
C GLN A 229 -12.08 -3.16 -19.53
N LEU A 230 -11.68 -2.23 -18.65
CA LEU A 230 -12.64 -1.60 -17.75
C LEU A 230 -13.46 -0.53 -18.51
N GLU A 231 -14.75 -0.79 -18.70
CA GLU A 231 -15.73 0.27 -18.94
C GLU A 231 -15.85 1.11 -17.67
N MET A 232 -15.08 2.20 -17.59
CA MET A 232 -15.12 3.12 -16.44
C MET A 232 -16.23 4.15 -16.63
N VAL A 233 -17.21 4.15 -15.72
CA VAL A 233 -18.24 5.19 -15.63
C VAL A 233 -17.62 6.43 -14.99
N ASN A 234 -17.75 7.58 -15.64
CA ASN A 234 -17.27 8.85 -15.12
C ASN A 234 -18.00 9.19 -13.80
N PRO A 235 -17.29 9.46 -12.69
CA PRO A 235 -17.94 9.88 -11.43
C PRO A 235 -18.70 11.21 -11.53
N ILE A 236 -18.45 11.98 -12.61
CA ILE A 236 -19.04 13.31 -12.84
C ILE A 236 -20.49 13.21 -13.33
N ASP A 237 -20.93 12.06 -13.86
CA ASP A 237 -22.29 11.90 -14.40
C ASP A 237 -23.37 11.65 -13.33
N THR A 238 -23.04 11.74 -12.03
CA THR A 238 -23.98 11.50 -10.92
C THR A 238 -24.52 12.76 -10.24
N ILE A 239 -24.28 13.96 -10.81
CA ILE A 239 -24.91 15.20 -10.32
C ILE A 239 -25.58 15.92 -11.49
N GLN A 240 -26.69 15.36 -11.97
CA GLN A 240 -27.81 16.13 -12.52
C GLN A 240 -29.07 15.26 -12.56
N ASP A 241 -30.17 15.88 -12.13
CA ASP A 241 -31.59 15.48 -12.21
C ASP A 241 -32.11 14.45 -11.17
N ASP A 242 -32.51 14.95 -10.00
CA ASP A 242 -33.94 15.11 -9.59
C ASP A 242 -34.08 15.86 -8.25
#